data_AF-A0A3N2CPJ3-F1
#
_entry.id   AF-A0A3N2CPJ3-F1
#
_cell.length_a   1.000
_cell.length_b   1.000
_cell.length_c   1.000
_cell.angle_alpha   90.00
_cell.angle_beta   90.00
_cell.angle_gamma   90.00
#
_symmetry.space_group_name_H-M   'P 1'
#
loop_
_entity.id
_entity.type
_entity.pdbx_description
1 polymer ?
#
loop_
_entity_poly.entity_id
_entity_poly.type
_entity_poly.pdbx_seq_one_letter_code
_entity_poly.pdbx_strand_id
1 'polypeptide(L)'
;MSTSHTSEPDVHAHGHAHGRAQGNGRAMAASATLHCLTGCAIGEVTGLLVGTAVGLGTGQTLLLAVALAFVFGYTLSTLPLLRAGLGLGAALGVVLAADTLSIATMEVVDNLVMALIPGAMDAGLVNVVFWVSMPVALAVAFAAAYPVNAFLLARGRGHALTHRFHDAPAPTGWRRLVPAPATGTLVAVIAAFMVGGLVVSAAASLG
;
A
#
# COMPACT_ATOMS: atom_id res chain seq x y z
N MET A 1 -30.12 35.53 57.11
CA MET A 1 -28.70 35.53 56.66
C MET A 1 -28.44 34.19 56.00
N SER A 2 -28.57 34.14 54.67
CA SER A 2 -28.35 32.93 53.87
C SER A 2 -27.01 33.04 53.14
N THR A 3 -26.18 32.03 53.27
CA THR A 3 -24.95 31.83 52.49
C THR A 3 -25.30 31.11 51.19
N SER A 4 -24.92 31.68 50.04
CA SER A 4 -25.07 31.06 48.72
C SER A 4 -23.71 30.93 48.04
N HIS A 5 -23.42 29.68 47.64
CA HIS A 5 -22.21 29.23 46.95
C HIS A 5 -22.13 29.72 45.49
N THR A 6 -20.92 30.14 45.13
CA THR A 6 -20.18 30.07 43.85
C THR A 6 -20.85 29.53 42.57
N SER A 7 -20.61 30.22 41.44
CA SER A 7 -20.31 29.58 40.15
C SER A 7 -19.72 30.61 39.15
N GLU A 8 -18.39 30.60 38.99
CA GLU A 8 -17.71 31.11 37.79
C GLU A 8 -17.94 30.13 36.63
N PRO A 9 -18.27 30.61 35.41
CA PRO A 9 -18.26 29.75 34.24
C PRO A 9 -16.83 29.62 33.69
N ASP A 10 -16.32 28.40 33.81
CA ASP A 10 -15.08 27.91 33.20
C ASP A 10 -15.19 27.95 31.67
N VAL A 11 -14.45 28.86 31.01
CA VAL A 11 -14.39 28.95 29.55
C VAL A 11 -13.32 27.95 29.06
N HIS A 12 -13.69 26.68 28.97
CA HIS A 12 -12.83 25.61 28.47
C HIS A 12 -12.64 25.66 26.94
N ALA A 13 -11.41 26.01 26.53
CA ALA A 13 -10.61 25.38 25.46
C ALA A 13 -11.33 24.73 24.25
N HIS A 14 -11.65 25.53 23.23
CA HIS A 14 -11.88 25.05 21.86
C HIS A 14 -10.63 25.28 20.99
N GLY A 15 -9.69 24.34 20.96
CA GLY A 15 -8.46 24.50 20.16
C GLY A 15 -7.66 23.25 19.75
N HIS A 16 -7.97 22.05 20.24
CA HIS A 16 -7.05 20.90 20.10
C HIS A 16 -7.58 19.67 19.32
N ALA A 17 -8.77 19.74 18.72
CA ALA A 17 -9.33 18.60 17.99
C ALA A 17 -8.83 18.46 16.53
N HIS A 18 -8.37 19.55 15.89
CA HIS A 18 -8.03 19.53 14.46
C HIS A 18 -6.64 18.95 14.13
N GLY A 19 -5.70 18.91 15.09
CA GLY A 19 -4.35 18.37 14.89
C GLY A 19 -4.29 16.84 14.86
N ARG A 20 -5.06 16.16 15.73
CA ARG A 20 -5.09 14.68 15.80
C ARG A 20 -5.83 14.04 14.62
N ALA A 21 -6.91 14.65 14.13
CA ALA A 21 -7.66 14.15 12.98
C ALA A 21 -6.82 14.17 11.68
N GLN A 22 -6.02 15.22 11.47
CA GLN A 22 -5.10 15.32 10.33
C GLN A 22 -3.92 14.34 10.44
N GLY A 23 -3.40 14.10 11.66
CA GLY A 23 -2.36 13.10 11.92
C GLY A 23 -2.82 11.67 11.58
N ASN A 24 -4.03 11.30 12.00
CA ASN A 24 -4.62 10.00 11.68
C ASN A 24 -4.85 9.82 10.16
N GLY A 25 -5.31 10.86 9.45
CA GLY A 25 -5.54 10.78 8.01
C GLY A 25 -4.28 10.51 7.20
N ARG A 26 -3.15 11.15 7.55
CA ARG A 26 -1.86 10.94 6.88
C ARG A 26 -1.30 9.54 7.13
N ALA A 27 -1.37 9.06 8.36
CA ALA A 27 -0.93 7.72 8.72
C ALA A 27 -1.76 6.63 8.01
N MET A 28 -3.08 6.85 7.88
CA MET A 28 -3.98 5.95 7.15
C MET A 28 -3.74 5.97 5.64
N ALA A 29 -3.47 7.15 5.06
CA ALA A 29 -3.09 7.24 3.65
C ALA A 29 -1.78 6.51 3.38
N ALA A 30 -0.77 6.71 4.23
CA ALA A 30 0.52 6.03 4.11
C ALA A 30 0.39 4.51 4.27
N SER A 31 -0.41 4.02 5.24
CA SER A 31 -0.62 2.58 5.42
C SER A 31 -1.35 1.94 4.24
N ALA A 32 -2.41 2.58 3.72
CA ALA A 32 -3.12 2.11 2.54
C ALA A 32 -2.19 2.05 1.31
N THR A 33 -1.40 3.11 1.09
CA THR A 33 -0.44 3.17 -0.02
C THR A 33 0.61 2.06 0.10
N LEU A 34 1.10 1.76 1.31
CA LEU A 34 2.09 0.69 1.52
C LEU A 34 1.51 -0.71 1.30
N HIS A 35 0.24 -0.96 1.66
CA HIS A 35 -0.41 -2.25 1.38
C HIS A 35 -0.58 -2.46 -0.13
N CYS A 36 -1.02 -1.43 -0.85
CA CYS A 36 -1.11 -1.45 -2.31
C CYS A 36 0.27 -1.65 -2.95
N LEU A 37 1.28 -0.87 -2.54
CA LEU A 37 2.66 -0.99 -3.01
C LEU A 37 3.22 -2.40 -2.83
N THR A 38 2.94 -3.03 -1.68
CA THR A 38 3.39 -4.41 -1.43
C THR A 38 2.76 -5.37 -2.42
N GLY A 39 1.46 -5.23 -2.70
CA GLY A 39 0.78 -6.05 -3.69
C GLY A 39 1.28 -5.82 -5.12
N CYS A 40 1.54 -4.56 -5.50
CA CYS A 40 2.15 -4.21 -6.78
C CYS A 40 3.52 -4.87 -6.94
N ALA A 41 4.42 -4.67 -5.99
CA ALA A 41 5.78 -5.24 -6.03
C ALA A 41 5.76 -6.78 -6.12
N ILE A 42 4.85 -7.45 -5.40
CA ILE A 42 4.70 -8.92 -5.49
C ILE A 42 4.20 -9.33 -6.87
N GLY A 43 3.19 -8.65 -7.40
CA GLY A 43 2.61 -8.97 -8.70
C GLY A 43 3.59 -8.74 -9.85
N GLU A 44 4.34 -7.64 -9.83
CA GLU A 44 5.35 -7.31 -10.83
C GLU A 44 6.45 -8.38 -10.87
N VAL A 45 7.04 -8.71 -9.73
CA VAL A 45 8.12 -9.72 -9.64
C VAL A 45 7.59 -11.10 -10.04
N THR A 46 6.38 -11.46 -9.61
CA THR A 46 5.77 -12.74 -9.99
C THR A 46 5.49 -12.79 -11.49
N GLY A 47 5.00 -11.70 -12.08
CA GLY A 47 4.77 -11.61 -13.53
C GLY A 47 6.05 -11.66 -14.33
N LEU A 48 7.11 -11.00 -13.87
CA LEU A 48 8.46 -11.11 -14.44
C LEU A 48 9.00 -12.54 -14.35
N LEU A 49 8.90 -13.19 -13.21
CA LEU A 49 9.30 -14.59 -13.02
C LEU A 49 8.57 -15.52 -13.99
N VAL A 50 7.24 -15.44 -14.03
CA VAL A 50 6.41 -16.30 -14.89
C VAL A 50 6.66 -15.99 -16.35
N GLY A 51 6.66 -14.71 -16.74
CA GLY A 51 6.87 -14.28 -18.12
C GLY A 51 8.24 -14.67 -18.65
N THR A 52 9.29 -14.55 -17.82
CA THR A 52 10.64 -15.01 -18.18
C THR A 52 10.70 -16.53 -18.30
N ALA A 53 10.08 -17.26 -17.37
CA ALA A 53 10.08 -18.73 -17.38
C ALA A 53 9.38 -19.32 -18.61
N VAL A 54 8.33 -18.67 -19.11
CA VAL A 54 7.61 -19.09 -20.32
C VAL A 54 8.13 -18.43 -21.61
N GLY A 55 9.15 -17.57 -21.53
CA GLY A 55 9.80 -16.95 -22.68
C GLY A 55 8.97 -15.84 -23.36
N LEU A 56 8.14 -15.12 -22.62
CA LEU A 56 7.37 -13.98 -23.12
C LEU A 56 8.28 -12.81 -23.48
N GLY A 57 7.92 -12.07 -24.53
CA GLY A 57 8.58 -10.80 -24.86
C GLY A 57 8.26 -9.70 -23.84
N THR A 58 9.08 -8.65 -23.79
CA THR A 58 9.00 -7.56 -22.81
C THR A 58 7.59 -7.01 -22.62
N GLY A 59 6.87 -6.70 -23.71
CA GLY A 59 5.51 -6.17 -23.62
C GLY A 59 4.47 -7.15 -23.07
N GLN A 60 4.62 -8.46 -23.34
CA GLN A 60 3.71 -9.48 -22.81
C GLN A 60 3.98 -9.73 -21.32
N THR A 61 5.26 -9.77 -20.93
CA THR A 61 5.67 -9.86 -19.52
C THR A 61 5.18 -8.65 -18.73
N LEU A 62 5.26 -7.45 -19.32
CA LEU A 62 4.75 -6.21 -18.73
C LEU A 62 3.24 -6.30 -18.45
N LEU A 63 2.45 -6.72 -19.44
CA LEU A 63 1.00 -6.87 -19.28
C LEU A 63 0.65 -7.92 -18.21
N LEU A 64 1.40 -9.02 -18.15
CA LEU A 64 1.22 -10.04 -17.13
C LEU A 64 1.56 -9.52 -15.73
N ALA A 65 2.67 -8.79 -15.60
CA ALA A 65 3.11 -8.14 -14.37
C ALA A 65 2.05 -7.17 -13.85
N VAL A 66 1.57 -6.26 -14.70
CA VAL A 66 0.50 -5.30 -14.35
C VAL A 66 -0.77 -6.04 -13.93
N ALA A 67 -1.20 -7.06 -14.69
CA ALA A 67 -2.40 -7.83 -14.34
C ALA A 67 -2.29 -8.51 -12.98
N LEU A 68 -1.13 -9.12 -12.68
CA LEU A 68 -0.88 -9.75 -11.39
C LEU A 68 -0.75 -8.70 -10.26
N ALA A 69 -0.16 -7.54 -10.52
CA ALA A 69 -0.07 -6.43 -9.57
C ALA A 69 -1.46 -5.96 -9.12
N PHE A 70 -2.41 -5.81 -10.05
CA PHE A 70 -3.81 -5.54 -9.69
C PHE A 70 -4.42 -6.65 -8.83
N VAL A 71 -4.21 -7.93 -9.20
CA VAL A 71 -4.76 -9.08 -8.45
C VAL A 71 -4.20 -9.13 -7.02
N PHE A 72 -2.88 -9.04 -6.86
CA PHE A 72 -2.24 -9.08 -5.55
C PHE A 72 -2.51 -7.83 -4.73
N GLY A 73 -2.49 -6.64 -5.34
CA GLY A 73 -2.87 -5.37 -4.74
C GLY A 73 -4.26 -5.41 -4.13
N TYR A 74 -5.28 -5.77 -4.93
CA TYR A 74 -6.64 -5.90 -4.41
C TYR A 74 -6.77 -6.97 -3.34
N THR A 75 -6.11 -8.12 -3.51
CA THR A 75 -6.18 -9.21 -2.54
C THR A 75 -5.64 -8.76 -1.19
N LEU A 76 -4.44 -8.19 -1.15
CA LEU A 76 -3.81 -7.72 0.09
C LEU A 76 -4.55 -6.54 0.73
N SER A 77 -5.12 -5.63 -0.06
CA SER A 77 -5.96 -4.55 0.48
C SER A 77 -7.30 -5.04 1.02
N THR A 78 -7.90 -6.07 0.41
CA THR A 78 -9.23 -6.59 0.83
C THR A 78 -9.15 -7.47 2.08
N LEU A 79 -8.06 -8.20 2.29
CA LEU A 79 -7.88 -9.13 3.41
C LEU A 79 -8.12 -8.50 4.80
N PRO A 80 -7.53 -7.33 5.13
CA PRO A 80 -7.77 -6.64 6.40
C PRO A 80 -9.24 -6.24 6.60
N LEU A 81 -9.92 -5.80 5.53
CA LEU A 81 -11.34 -5.41 5.60
C LEU A 81 -12.24 -6.61 5.89
N LEU A 82 -11.96 -7.76 5.27
CA LEU A 82 -12.66 -9.01 5.57
C LEU A 82 -12.40 -9.45 7.01
N ARG A 83 -11.16 -9.33 7.51
CA ARG A 83 -10.86 -9.63 8.92
C ARG A 83 -11.63 -8.72 9.88
N ALA A 84 -11.84 -7.46 9.52
CA ALA A 84 -12.55 -6.46 10.33
C ALA A 84 -14.08 -6.61 10.37
N GLY A 85 -14.67 -7.61 9.70
CA GLY A 85 -16.11 -7.87 9.79
C GLY A 85 -16.89 -7.62 8.49
N LEU A 86 -16.32 -6.90 7.53
CA LEU A 86 -17.03 -6.51 6.30
C LEU A 86 -17.40 -7.73 5.44
N GLY A 87 -18.58 -7.67 4.84
CA GLY A 87 -19.01 -8.65 3.83
C GLY A 87 -18.19 -8.51 2.54
N LEU A 88 -17.98 -9.61 1.82
CA LEU A 88 -17.07 -9.69 0.68
C LEU A 88 -17.35 -8.63 -0.40
N GLY A 89 -18.62 -8.44 -0.78
CA GLY A 89 -19.00 -7.44 -1.77
C GLY A 89 -18.79 -6.00 -1.30
N ALA A 90 -19.01 -5.71 -0.02
CA ALA A 90 -18.76 -4.38 0.54
C ALA A 90 -17.25 -4.09 0.65
N ALA A 91 -16.45 -5.09 1.04
CA ALA A 91 -15.00 -4.97 1.09
C ALA A 91 -14.41 -4.73 -0.30
N LEU A 92 -14.83 -5.53 -1.29
CA LEU A 92 -14.42 -5.36 -2.69
C LEU A 92 -14.85 -3.99 -3.26
N GLY A 93 -16.08 -3.55 -2.99
CA GLY A 93 -16.55 -2.23 -3.46
C GLY A 93 -15.75 -1.06 -2.88
N VAL A 94 -15.38 -1.15 -1.59
CA VAL A 94 -14.53 -0.14 -0.94
C VAL A 94 -13.12 -0.14 -1.53
N VAL A 95 -12.52 -1.33 -1.66
CA VAL A 95 -11.17 -1.48 -2.23
C VAL A 95 -11.12 -1.05 -3.69
N LEU A 96 -12.11 -1.40 -4.51
CA LEU A 96 -12.18 -0.94 -5.89
C LEU A 96 -12.30 0.59 -5.97
N ALA A 97 -13.13 1.21 -5.14
CA ALA A 97 -13.30 2.66 -5.15
C ALA A 97 -12.04 3.41 -4.66
N ALA A 98 -11.29 2.81 -3.73
CA ALA A 98 -10.13 3.45 -3.11
C ALA A 98 -8.79 3.12 -3.81
N ASP A 99 -8.61 1.90 -4.27
CA ASP A 99 -7.30 1.37 -4.62
C ASP A 99 -7.11 1.23 -6.14
N THR A 100 -8.17 1.17 -6.96
CA THR A 100 -8.02 1.06 -8.42
C THR A 100 -7.24 2.24 -9.00
N LEU A 101 -7.59 3.47 -8.59
CA LEU A 101 -6.87 4.65 -9.05
C LEU A 101 -5.44 4.69 -8.50
N SER A 102 -5.25 4.22 -7.26
CA SER A 102 -3.94 4.16 -6.61
C SER A 102 -2.99 3.20 -7.33
N ILE A 103 -3.45 1.96 -7.55
CA ILE A 103 -2.70 0.92 -8.26
C ILE A 103 -2.43 1.39 -9.69
N ALA A 104 -3.43 1.88 -10.42
CA ALA A 104 -3.22 2.39 -11.78
C ALA A 104 -2.17 3.51 -11.82
N THR A 105 -2.16 4.41 -10.83
CA THR A 105 -1.15 5.46 -10.71
C THR A 105 0.24 4.86 -10.45
N MET A 106 0.34 3.90 -9.53
CA MET A 106 1.60 3.23 -9.22
C MET A 106 2.16 2.50 -10.44
N GLU A 107 1.35 1.69 -11.12
CA GLU A 107 1.78 0.92 -12.30
C GLU A 107 2.23 1.83 -13.44
N VAL A 108 1.50 2.92 -13.71
CA VAL A 108 1.89 3.86 -14.78
C VAL A 108 3.22 4.54 -14.45
N VAL A 109 3.39 4.97 -13.20
CA VAL A 109 4.60 5.67 -12.77
C VAL A 109 5.79 4.72 -12.68
N ASP A 110 5.60 3.51 -12.15
CA ASP A 110 6.65 2.49 -12.03
C ASP A 110 7.22 2.13 -13.41
N ASN A 111 6.32 1.75 -14.33
CA ASN A 111 6.71 1.40 -15.69
C ASN A 111 7.31 2.58 -16.46
N LEU A 112 6.86 3.81 -16.21
CA LEU A 112 7.46 5.00 -16.79
C LEU A 112 8.89 5.20 -16.27
N VAL A 113 9.12 5.06 -14.96
CA VAL A 113 10.46 5.18 -14.38
C VAL A 113 11.38 4.08 -14.90
N MET A 114 10.91 2.83 -14.96
CA MET A 114 11.66 1.71 -15.56
C MET A 114 12.00 1.97 -17.02
N ALA A 115 11.08 2.54 -17.81
CA ALA A 115 11.35 2.90 -19.20
C ALA A 115 12.35 4.06 -19.36
N LEU A 116 12.42 4.97 -18.38
CA LEU A 116 13.36 6.09 -18.38
C LEU A 116 14.77 5.71 -17.91
N ILE A 117 14.92 4.65 -17.13
CA ILE A 117 16.23 4.16 -16.69
C ILE A 117 16.86 3.31 -17.81
N PRO A 118 18.01 3.72 -18.38
CA PRO A 118 18.62 3.00 -19.48
C PRO A 118 18.92 1.54 -19.13
N GLY A 119 18.42 0.62 -19.95
CA GLY A 119 18.63 -0.81 -19.80
C GLY A 119 17.80 -1.50 -18.70
N ALA A 120 16.95 -0.78 -17.96
CA ALA A 120 16.13 -1.38 -16.90
C ALA A 120 15.01 -2.28 -17.45
N MET A 121 14.35 -1.88 -18.55
CA MET A 121 13.31 -2.69 -19.20
C MET A 121 13.81 -4.02 -19.77
N ASP A 122 15.10 -4.09 -20.11
CA ASP A 122 15.76 -5.28 -20.64
C ASP A 122 16.55 -6.04 -19.55
N ALA A 123 16.61 -5.50 -18.33
CA ALA A 123 17.32 -6.10 -17.22
C ALA A 123 16.49 -7.23 -16.59
N GLY A 124 16.96 -8.47 -16.73
CA GLY A 124 16.37 -9.63 -16.07
C GLY A 124 16.62 -9.65 -14.56
N LEU A 125 15.95 -10.58 -13.85
CA LEU A 125 16.00 -10.74 -12.39
C LEU A 125 17.38 -11.06 -11.80
N VAL A 126 18.38 -11.37 -12.62
CA VAL A 126 19.78 -11.62 -12.19
C VAL A 126 20.70 -10.44 -12.49
N ASN A 127 20.14 -9.29 -12.89
CA ASN A 127 20.88 -8.09 -13.26
C ASN A 127 20.80 -7.04 -12.15
N VAL A 128 21.94 -6.48 -11.77
CA VAL A 128 22.03 -5.40 -10.77
C VAL A 128 21.21 -4.17 -11.16
N VAL A 129 21.14 -3.84 -12.45
CA VAL A 129 20.34 -2.71 -12.97
C VAL A 129 18.87 -2.88 -12.59
N PHE A 130 18.31 -4.09 -12.70
CA PHE A 130 16.93 -4.37 -12.29
C PHE A 130 16.72 -4.06 -10.80
N TRP A 131 17.57 -4.61 -9.93
CA TRP A 131 17.43 -4.48 -8.47
C TRP A 131 17.75 -3.10 -7.92
N VAL A 132 18.45 -2.25 -8.68
CA VAL A 132 18.63 -0.83 -8.34
C VAL A 132 17.47 0.01 -8.88
N SER A 133 16.98 -0.30 -10.08
CA SER A 133 15.89 0.45 -10.73
C SER A 133 14.55 0.23 -10.03
N MET A 134 14.27 -0.99 -9.60
CA MET A 134 12.98 -1.35 -8.99
C MET A 134 12.69 -0.58 -7.69
N PRO A 135 13.61 -0.47 -6.69
CA PRO A 135 13.36 0.38 -5.52
C PRO A 135 13.16 1.86 -5.86
N VAL A 136 13.84 2.37 -6.89
CA VAL A 136 13.69 3.76 -7.36
C VAL A 136 12.29 3.95 -7.95
N ALA A 137 11.87 3.05 -8.84
CA ALA A 137 10.55 3.08 -9.46
C ALA A 137 9.43 2.99 -8.41
N LEU A 138 9.52 2.04 -7.47
CA LEU A 138 8.57 1.92 -6.35
C LEU A 138 8.53 3.16 -5.46
N ALA A 139 9.67 3.80 -5.18
CA ALA A 139 9.70 5.01 -4.36
C ALA A 139 8.98 6.19 -5.06
N VAL A 140 9.20 6.34 -6.37
CA VAL A 140 8.54 7.38 -7.17
C VAL A 140 7.04 7.08 -7.33
N ALA A 141 6.68 5.82 -7.58
CA ALA A 141 5.30 5.36 -7.63
C ALA A 141 4.56 5.62 -6.31
N PHE A 142 5.19 5.30 -5.18
CA PHE A 142 4.66 5.62 -3.85
C PHE A 142 4.43 7.12 -3.67
N ALA A 143 5.42 7.95 -4.04
CA ALA A 143 5.31 9.41 -3.93
C ALA A 143 4.17 9.97 -4.79
N ALA A 144 3.91 9.38 -5.96
CA ALA A 144 2.82 9.76 -6.84
C ALA A 144 1.44 9.27 -6.36
N ALA A 145 1.36 8.07 -5.78
CA ALA A 145 0.10 7.48 -5.34
C ALA A 145 -0.33 7.94 -3.94
N TYR A 146 0.61 8.34 -3.08
CA TYR A 146 0.31 8.91 -1.76
C TYR A 146 -0.70 10.08 -1.80
N PRO A 147 -0.54 11.13 -2.65
CA PRO A 147 -1.51 12.22 -2.72
C PRO A 147 -2.87 11.76 -3.26
N VAL A 148 -2.89 10.77 -4.18
CA VAL A 148 -4.13 10.14 -4.67
C VAL A 148 -4.89 9.51 -3.50
N ASN A 149 -4.20 8.72 -2.67
CA ASN A 149 -4.80 8.05 -1.53
C ASN A 149 -5.26 9.03 -0.44
N ALA A 150 -4.46 10.06 -0.17
CA ALA A 150 -4.85 11.13 0.74
C ALA A 150 -6.11 11.86 0.27
N PHE A 151 -6.22 12.13 -1.03
CA PHE A 151 -7.38 12.78 -1.62
C PHE A 151 -8.64 11.90 -1.60
N LEU A 152 -8.52 10.61 -1.93
CA LEU A 152 -9.63 9.66 -1.89
C LEU A 152 -10.16 9.49 -0.46
N LEU A 153 -9.28 9.41 0.54
CA LEU A 153 -9.66 9.37 1.96
C LEU A 153 -10.34 10.67 2.42
N ALA A 154 -9.90 11.83 1.90
CA ALA A 154 -10.51 13.12 2.18
C ALA A 154 -11.92 13.26 1.57
N ARG A 155 -12.15 12.76 0.35
CA ARG A 155 -13.47 12.76 -0.31
C ARG A 155 -14.43 11.68 0.22
N GLY A 156 -13.91 10.65 0.89
CA GLY A 156 -14.62 9.41 1.14
C GLY A 156 -14.67 8.92 2.59
N ARG A 157 -14.65 9.81 3.61
CA ARG A 157 -14.92 9.51 5.06
C ARG A 157 -13.72 9.29 6.00
N GLY A 158 -12.85 10.29 6.18
CA GLY A 158 -11.95 10.33 7.34
C GLY A 158 -12.66 10.18 8.71
N HIS A 159 -13.95 10.53 8.80
CA HIS A 159 -14.74 10.44 10.03
C HIS A 159 -15.54 9.13 10.21
N ALA A 160 -15.90 8.37 9.17
CA ALA A 160 -16.69 7.14 9.37
C ALA A 160 -15.86 5.86 9.44
N LEU A 161 -14.61 5.89 8.96
CA LEU A 161 -13.65 4.81 9.16
C LEU A 161 -13.15 4.78 10.61
N THR A 162 -12.86 5.95 11.21
CA THR A 162 -12.44 6.04 12.61
C THR A 162 -13.51 5.52 13.59
N HIS A 163 -14.79 5.82 13.37
CA HIS A 163 -15.86 5.27 14.22
C HIS A 163 -16.07 3.75 14.06
N ARG A 164 -15.74 3.14 12.91
CA ARG A 164 -15.94 1.69 12.68
C ARG A 164 -14.81 0.80 13.22
N PHE A 165 -13.61 1.34 13.42
CA PHE A 165 -12.47 0.55 13.92
C PHE A 165 -12.36 0.49 15.44
N HIS A 166 -13.08 1.35 16.17
CA HIS A 166 -13.10 1.28 17.64
C HIS A 166 -14.04 0.19 18.18
N ASP A 167 -15.04 -0.24 17.40
CA ASP A 167 -16.04 -1.24 17.81
C ASP A 167 -15.95 -2.57 17.04
N ALA A 168 -14.85 -2.81 16.31
CA ALA A 168 -14.70 -4.05 15.55
C ALA A 168 -14.60 -5.25 16.52
N PRO A 169 -15.55 -6.20 16.51
CA PRO A 169 -15.49 -7.36 17.39
C PRO A 169 -14.24 -8.18 17.09
N ALA A 170 -13.66 -8.78 18.13
CA ALA A 170 -12.46 -9.61 17.99
C ALA A 170 -12.68 -10.68 16.90
N PRO A 171 -11.71 -10.89 15.98
CA PRO A 171 -11.89 -11.80 14.85
C PRO A 171 -12.22 -13.22 15.34
N THR A 172 -13.32 -13.78 14.83
CA THR A 172 -13.81 -15.14 15.13
C THR A 172 -13.68 -16.06 13.90
N GLY A 173 -13.53 -17.37 14.14
CA GLY A 173 -13.44 -18.39 13.09
C GLY A 173 -12.18 -18.27 12.20
N TRP A 174 -12.33 -18.52 10.89
CA TRP A 174 -11.24 -18.48 9.90
C TRP A 174 -10.55 -17.12 9.81
N ARG A 175 -11.24 -16.04 10.20
CA ARG A 175 -10.71 -14.67 10.16
C ARG A 175 -9.50 -14.48 11.07
N ARG A 176 -9.31 -15.32 12.09
CA ARG A 176 -8.11 -15.30 12.95
C ARG A 176 -6.83 -15.68 12.20
N LEU A 177 -6.94 -16.49 11.15
CA LEU A 177 -5.80 -16.97 10.37
C LEU A 177 -5.28 -15.92 9.40
N VAL A 178 -6.04 -14.86 9.12
CA VAL A 178 -5.65 -13.80 8.16
C VAL A 178 -4.60 -12.88 8.79
N PRO A 179 -3.34 -12.89 8.36
CA PRO A 179 -2.32 -12.02 8.93
C PRO A 179 -2.65 -10.55 8.64
N ALA A 180 -2.43 -9.66 9.62
CA ALA A 180 -2.50 -8.21 9.45
C ALA A 180 -1.11 -7.64 9.78
N PRO A 181 -0.15 -7.74 8.85
CA PRO A 181 1.21 -7.26 9.10
C PRO A 181 1.18 -5.76 9.39
N ALA A 182 1.95 -5.33 10.39
CA ALA A 182 2.11 -3.92 10.65
C ALA A 182 2.78 -3.24 9.43
N THR A 183 2.50 -1.96 9.22
CA THR A 183 3.10 -1.16 8.14
C THR A 183 4.63 -1.29 8.11
N GLY A 184 5.29 -1.28 9.27
CA GLY A 184 6.74 -1.46 9.37
C GLY A 184 7.21 -2.87 8.94
N THR A 185 6.39 -3.90 9.17
CA THR A 185 6.69 -5.27 8.71
C THR A 185 6.67 -5.35 7.19
N LEU A 186 5.70 -4.73 6.52
CA LEU A 186 5.64 -4.69 5.06
C LEU A 186 6.88 -4.01 4.46
N VAL A 187 7.27 -2.86 5.01
CA VAL A 187 8.49 -2.14 4.58
C VAL A 187 9.74 -3.00 4.77
N ALA A 188 9.88 -3.66 5.93
CA ALA A 188 11.02 -4.51 6.21
C ALA A 188 11.09 -5.72 5.26
N VAL A 189 9.95 -6.33 4.93
CA VAL A 189 9.88 -7.45 3.98
C VAL A 189 10.28 -7.00 2.58
N ILE A 190 9.74 -5.87 2.10
CA ILE A 190 10.11 -5.32 0.79
C ILE A 190 11.61 -5.01 0.75
N ALA A 191 12.13 -4.31 1.75
CA ALA A 191 13.55 -3.95 1.82
C ALA A 191 14.46 -5.19 1.85
N ALA A 192 14.13 -6.19 2.68
CA ALA A 192 14.89 -7.43 2.76
C ALA A 192 14.87 -8.20 1.43
N PHE A 193 13.72 -8.25 0.75
CA PHE A 193 13.59 -8.87 -0.55
C PHE A 193 14.46 -8.18 -1.61
N MET A 194 14.40 -6.84 -1.69
CA MET A 194 15.18 -6.05 -2.64
C MET A 194 16.69 -6.20 -2.40
N VAL A 195 17.12 -6.16 -1.14
CA VAL A 195 18.54 -6.36 -0.77
C VAL A 195 18.98 -7.77 -1.14
N GLY A 196 18.16 -8.79 -0.88
CA GLY A 196 18.48 -10.18 -1.24
C GLY A 196 18.70 -10.35 -2.74
N GLY A 197 17.79 -9.82 -3.57
CA GLY A 197 17.92 -9.87 -5.03
C GLY A 197 19.14 -9.12 -5.56
N LEU A 198 19.43 -7.94 -5.00
CA LEU A 198 20.62 -7.16 -5.33
C LEU A 198 21.91 -7.92 -5.01
N VAL A 199 21.99 -8.55 -3.83
CA VAL A 199 23.15 -9.35 -3.41
C VAL A 199 23.37 -10.53 -4.34
N VAL A 200 22.30 -11.27 -4.69
CA VAL A 200 22.39 -12.42 -5.61
C VAL A 200 22.88 -11.97 -7.00
N SER A 201 22.35 -10.86 -7.50
CA SER A 201 22.72 -10.34 -8.83
C SER A 201 24.15 -9.79 -8.85
N ALA A 202 24.59 -9.13 -7.78
CA ALA A 202 25.98 -8.68 -7.63
C ALA A 202 26.93 -9.88 -7.58
N ALA A 203 26.59 -10.93 -6.81
CA ALA A 203 27.41 -12.14 -6.76
C ALA A 203 27.52 -12.82 -8.14
N ALA A 204 26.42 -12.89 -8.90
CA ALA A 204 26.43 -13.44 -10.26
C ALA A 204 27.30 -12.64 -11.24
N SER A 205 27.46 -11.32 -11.03
CA SER A 205 28.30 -10.48 -11.89
C SER A 205 29.81 -10.60 -11.64
N LEU A 206 30.20 -11.26 -10.54
CA LEU A 206 31.60 -11.43 -10.11
C LEU A 206 32.20 -12.79 -10.48
N GLY A 207 31.40 -13.73 -10.99
CA GLY A 207 31.81 -15.08 -11.41
C GLY A 207 31.72 -15.25 -12.92
#